data_AF-A0A3N7A1Z6-F1
#
_entry.id   AF-A0A3N7A1Z6-F1
#
_cell.length_a   1.000
_cell.length_b   1.000
_cell.length_c   1.000
_cell.angle_alpha   90.00
_cell.angle_beta   90.00
_cell.angle_gamma   90.00
#
_symmetry.space_group_name_H-M   'P 1'
#
loop_
_entity.id
_entity.type
_entity.pdbx_description
1 polymer ?
#
loop_
_entity_poly.entity_id
_entity_poly.type
_entity_poly.pdbx_seq_one_letter_code
_entity_poly.pdbx_strand_id
1 'polypeptide(L)' 'MANKALAKRQKLTIRIEPSQKALKPRNYVALAAKQRVGGAHQKSVSGQRQELKRLLKTKLSEPEEK' A
#
# COMPACT_ATOMS: atom_id res chain seq x y z
N MET A 1 -52.95 3.82 2.63
CA MET A 1 -51.56 4.01 2.16
C MET A 1 -50.57 3.84 3.31
N ALA A 2 -50.23 2.60 3.65
CA ALA A 2 -49.35 2.29 4.79
C ALA A 2 -47.88 2.76 4.60
N ASN A 3 -47.47 3.04 3.36
CA ASN A 3 -46.09 3.42 3.05
C ASN A 3 -45.83 4.94 3.13
N LYS A 4 -46.87 5.77 3.31
CA LYS A 4 -46.71 7.24 3.36
C LYS A 4 -46.11 7.73 4.68
N ALA A 5 -46.12 6.90 5.73
CA ALA A 5 -45.46 7.18 7.01
C ALA A 5 -43.99 6.73 7.05
N LEU A 6 -43.61 5.71 6.26
CA LEU A 6 -42.23 5.21 6.20
C LEU A 6 -41.26 6.20 5.55
N ALA A 7 -41.74 7.05 4.63
CA ALA A 7 -40.94 8.07 3.95
C ALA A 7 -40.56 9.29 4.83
N LYS A 8 -41.21 9.47 6.00
CA LYS A 8 -40.97 10.62 6.90
C LYS A 8 -40.01 10.33 8.06
N ARG A 9 -39.45 9.12 8.18
CA ARG A 9 -38.37 8.87 9.16
C ARG A 9 -37.06 9.38 8.60
N GLN A 10 -36.69 10.61 8.96
CA GLN A 10 -35.29 11.03 8.90
C GLN A 10 -34.48 10.13 9.83
N LYS A 11 -33.65 9.26 9.27
CA LYS A 11 -32.70 8.48 10.07
C LYS A 11 -31.65 9.46 10.61
N LEU A 12 -31.67 9.70 11.92
CA LEU A 12 -30.60 10.43 12.58
C LEU A 12 -29.33 9.58 12.54
N THR A 13 -28.37 9.95 11.69
CA THR A 13 -27.06 9.30 11.64
C THR A 13 -26.11 10.03 12.56
N ILE A 14 -25.84 9.45 13.73
CA ILE A 14 -24.82 9.95 14.64
C ILE A 14 -23.47 9.43 14.11
N ARG A 15 -22.58 10.34 13.72
CA ARG A 15 -21.18 9.98 13.50
C ARG A 15 -20.52 9.83 14.86
N ILE A 16 -20.40 8.59 15.31
CA ILE A 16 -19.44 8.26 16.36
C ILE A 16 -18.07 8.39 15.68
N GLU A 17 -17.37 9.50 15.93
CA GLU A 17 -15.95 9.61 15.57
C GLU A 17 -15.23 8.37 16.09
N PRO A 18 -14.25 7.84 15.34
CA PRO A 18 -13.74 6.53 15.66
C PRO A 18 -12.91 6.59 16.94
N SER A 19 -13.52 6.27 18.09
CA SER A 19 -12.80 6.08 19.35
C SER A 19 -11.79 4.93 19.27
N GLN A 20 -11.77 4.15 18.18
CA GLN A 20 -10.97 2.93 18.06
C GLN A 20 -10.36 2.61 16.68
N LYS A 21 -10.48 3.45 15.63
CA LYS A 21 -9.92 3.08 14.30
C LYS A 21 -8.41 3.33 14.16
N ALA A 22 -7.81 4.18 14.99
CA ALA A 22 -6.42 4.60 14.79
C ALA A 22 -5.37 3.70 15.47
N LEU A 23 -5.72 2.94 16.52
CA LEU A 23 -4.72 2.28 17.36
C LEU A 23 -4.55 0.78 17.12
N LYS A 24 -5.57 0.07 16.62
CA LYS A 24 -5.50 -1.38 16.39
C LYS A 24 -5.96 -1.73 14.99
N PRO A 25 -5.14 -2.44 14.20
CA PRO A 25 -5.56 -2.89 12.88
C PRO A 25 -6.70 -3.90 13.03
N ARG A 26 -7.70 -3.80 12.16
CA ARG A 26 -8.85 -4.73 12.12
C ARG A 26 -8.41 -6.17 11.82
N ASN A 27 -7.21 -6.33 11.25
CA ASN A 27 -6.59 -7.60 10.96
C ASN A 27 -5.23 -7.68 11.65
N TYR A 28 -5.09 -8.64 12.58
CA TYR A 28 -3.86 -8.87 13.34
C TYR A 28 -2.67 -9.23 12.45
N VAL A 29 -2.91 -9.86 11.30
CA VAL A 29 -1.87 -10.23 10.33
C VAL A 29 -1.33 -9.01 9.57
N ALA A 30 -2.14 -7.96 9.41
CA ALA A 30 -1.75 -6.77 8.65
C ALA A 30 -0.55 -6.03 9.28
N LEU A 31 -0.43 -6.06 10.61
CA LEU A 31 0.69 -5.44 11.33
C LEU A 31 2.00 -6.17 11.05
N ALA A 32 1.97 -7.50 11.15
CA ALA A 32 3.12 -8.35 10.84
C ALA A 32 3.51 -8.28 9.35
N ALA A 33 2.53 -8.25 8.43
CA ALA A 33 2.79 -8.08 7.01
C ALA A 33 3.44 -6.72 6.70
N LYS A 34 2.96 -5.62 7.30
CA LYS A 34 3.56 -4.28 7.17
C LYS A 34 5.00 -4.23 7.71
N GLN A 35 5.27 -4.92 8.81
CA GLN A 35 6.62 -5.02 9.38
C GLN A 35 7.56 -5.85 8.50
N ARG A 36 7.07 -6.92 7.85
CA ARG A 36 7.86 -7.71 6.88
C ARG A 36 8.22 -6.92 5.63
N VAL A 37 7.38 -5.97 5.21
CA VAL A 37 7.73 -5.00 4.15
C VAL A 37 8.92 -4.11 4.58
N GLY A 38 9.18 -3.97 5.88
CA GLY A 38 10.36 -3.29 6.43
C GLY A 38 11.64 -4.15 6.48
N GLY A 39 11.70 -5.28 5.75
CA GLY A 39 12.95 -6.03 5.56
C GLY A 39 13.99 -5.23 4.74
N ALA A 40 15.17 -5.81 4.51
CA ALA A 40 16.22 -5.18 3.72
C ALA A 40 15.66 -4.62 2.40
N HIS A 41 15.93 -3.34 2.13
CA HIS A 41 15.28 -2.57 1.07
C HIS A 41 15.50 -3.26 -0.30
N GLN A 42 14.55 -4.09 -0.72
CA GLN A 42 14.62 -4.78 -2.00
C GLN A 42 14.30 -3.77 -3.10
N LYS A 43 15.14 -3.73 -4.13
CA LYS A 43 14.88 -2.88 -5.29
C LYS A 43 13.68 -3.44 -6.04
N SER A 44 12.79 -2.55 -6.46
CA SER A 44 11.69 -2.91 -7.36
C SER A 44 12.24 -3.54 -8.64
N VAL A 45 11.39 -4.28 -9.36
CA VAL A 45 11.74 -4.87 -10.67
C VAL A 45 12.24 -3.78 -11.65
N SER A 46 11.68 -2.58 -11.59
CA SER A 46 12.14 -1.43 -12.37
C SER A 46 13.54 -0.95 -11.96
N GLY A 47 13.84 -0.90 -10.66
CA GLY A 47 15.16 -0.52 -10.14
C GLY A 47 16.25 -1.52 -10.55
N GLN A 48 15.95 -2.83 -10.46
CA GLN A 48 16.85 -3.88 -10.94
C GLN A 48 17.15 -3.73 -12.43
N ARG A 49 16.13 -3.45 -13.25
CA ARG A 49 16.30 -3.22 -14.69
C ARG A 49 17.21 -2.01 -14.98
N GLN A 50 17.04 -0.93 -14.24
CA GLN A 50 17.84 0.28 -14.42
C GLN A 50 19.32 0.04 -14.07
N GLU A 51 19.58 -0.72 -13.01
CA GLU A 51 20.93 -1.13 -12.62
C GLU A 51 21.61 -2.00 -13.67
N LEU A 52 20.92 -3.03 -14.14
CA LEU A 52 21.44 -3.89 -15.21
C LEU A 52 21.72 -3.08 -16.47
N LYS A 53 20.85 -2.13 -16.84
CA LYS A 53 21.07 -1.24 -17.98
C LYS A 53 22.32 -0.36 -17.79
N ARG A 54 22.55 0.14 -16.58
CA ARG A 54 23.75 0.94 -16.26
C ARG A 54 25.02 0.07 -16.33
N LEU A 55 25.00 -1.12 -15.75
CA LEU A 55 26.11 -2.07 -15.80
C LEU A 55 26.45 -2.48 -17.24
N LEU A 56 25.44 -2.77 -18.06
CA LEU A 56 25.63 -3.06 -19.49
C LEU A 56 26.28 -1.88 -20.21
N LYS A 57 25.83 -0.66 -19.96
CA LYS A 57 26.41 0.54 -20.58
C LYS A 57 27.88 0.71 -20.20
N THR A 58 28.23 0.51 -18.92
CA THR A 58 29.62 0.58 -18.45
C THR A 58 30.50 -0.47 -19.15
N LYS A 59 30.06 -1.73 -19.17
CA LYS A 59 30.81 -2.81 -19.84
C LYS A 59 30.98 -2.60 -21.34
N LEU A 60 29.99 -2.04 -22.02
CA LEU A 60 30.06 -1.70 -23.46
C LEU A 60 30.96 -0.50 -23.73
N SER A 61 31.17 0.38 -22.75
CA SER A 61 32.04 1.55 -22.89
C SER A 61 33.50 1.30 -22.53
N GLU A 62 33.78 0.23 -21.79
CA GLU A 62 35.14 -0.21 -21.52
C GLU A 62 35.66 -0.94 -22.78
N PRO A 63 36.73 -0.46 -23.44
CA PRO A 63 37.35 -1.22 -24.53
C PRO A 63 37.88 -2.53 -23.92
N GLU A 64 37.54 -3.66 -24.54
CA GLU A 64 37.99 -4.98 -24.12
C GLU A 64 39.51 -4.95 -23.87
N GLU A 65 39.93 -5.08 -22.61
CA GLU A 65 41.33 -5.34 -22.27
C GLU A 65 41.71 -6.68 -22.93
N LYS A 66 42.58 -6.59 -23.93
CA LYS A 66 43.15 -7.72 -24.67
C LYS A 66 43.97 -8.64 -23.76
#